data_AF-A0A4Q9W0U2-F1
#
_entry.id   AF-A0A4Q9W0U2-F1
#
_cell.length_a   1.000
_cell.length_b   1.000
_cell.length_c   1.000
_cell.angle_alpha   90.00
_cell.angle_beta   90.00
_cell.angle_gamma   90.00
#
_symmetry.space_group_name_H-M   'P 1'
#
loop_
_entity.id
_entity.type
_entity.pdbx_description
1 polymer ?
#
loop_
_entity_poly.entity_id
_entity_poly.type
_entity_poly.pdbx_seq_one_letter_code
_entity_poly.pdbx_strand_id
1 'polypeptide(L)'
;QKVDQTIINDRFPLVLGGDHSIAVGSISGICKHYENLGVIWYDAHGDLNIPEESPSGNIHGMPLRILLGEGPSDLVNLNDMQPKLKPENIVLIGMRDLDKGEREYIKAQNIKTYTMADIDKLGIETVINDTLSYLKSRHVDGLHLSLDVDALDPTE
;
A
#
# COMPACT_ATOMS: atom_id res chain seq x y z
N GLN A 1 0.44 -9.53 15.20
CA GLN A 1 1.05 -9.84 16.51
C GLN A 1 2.48 -9.32 16.65
N LYS A 2 3.47 -9.76 15.83
CA LYS A 2 4.86 -9.28 15.99
C LYS A 2 5.03 -7.77 15.79
N VAL A 3 4.45 -7.20 14.73
CA VAL A 3 4.53 -5.75 14.43
C VAL A 3 3.89 -4.92 15.55
N ASP A 4 2.69 -5.31 15.97
CA ASP A 4 1.99 -4.75 17.13
C ASP A 4 2.87 -4.71 18.39
N GLN A 5 3.46 -5.85 18.77
CA GLN A 5 4.33 -5.92 19.95
C GLN A 5 5.56 -5.01 19.83
N THR A 6 6.11 -4.84 18.62
CA THR A 6 7.23 -3.93 18.38
C THR A 6 6.84 -2.48 18.72
N ILE A 7 5.64 -2.04 18.32
CA ILE A 7 5.15 -0.69 18.60
C ILE A 7 4.82 -0.51 20.08
N ILE A 8 4.17 -1.50 20.71
CA ILE A 8 3.93 -1.50 22.17
C ILE A 8 5.23 -1.32 22.97
N ASN A 9 6.33 -1.87 22.45
CA ASN A 9 7.65 -1.78 23.06
C ASN A 9 8.43 -0.50 22.69
N ASP A 10 7.77 0.50 22.11
CA ASP A 10 8.35 1.77 21.66
C ASP A 10 9.53 1.59 20.70
N ARG A 11 9.35 0.69 19.71
CA ARG A 11 10.34 0.41 18.67
C ARG A 11 9.75 0.64 17.29
N PHE A 12 10.63 1.00 16.35
CA PHE A 12 10.28 1.11 14.95
C PHE A 12 10.23 -0.28 14.28
N PRO A 13 9.08 -0.70 13.71
CA PRO A 13 8.98 -1.98 13.02
C PRO A 13 9.59 -1.91 11.62
N LEU A 14 10.69 -2.64 11.42
CA LEU A 14 11.21 -2.97 10.09
C LEU A 14 10.87 -4.43 9.75
N VAL A 15 10.06 -4.63 8.72
CA VAL A 15 9.68 -5.96 8.24
C VAL A 15 10.48 -6.25 6.99
N LEU A 16 11.32 -7.30 7.06
CA LEU A 16 12.01 -7.83 5.88
C LEU A 16 11.19 -8.99 5.34
N GLY A 17 10.83 -8.88 4.07
CA GLY A 17 9.79 -9.69 3.47
C GLY A 17 10.22 -10.93 2.71
N GLY A 18 9.20 -11.68 2.29
CA GLY A 18 9.22 -12.54 1.12
C GLY A 18 8.47 -11.82 0.00
N ASP A 19 7.36 -12.38 -0.46
CA ASP A 19 6.45 -11.68 -1.36
C ASP A 19 5.63 -10.58 -0.64
N HIS A 20 5.01 -9.68 -1.42
CA HIS A 20 4.33 -8.50 -0.90
C HIS A 20 3.04 -8.80 -0.10
N SER A 21 2.54 -10.05 -0.09
CA SER A 21 1.35 -10.43 0.70
C SER A 21 1.53 -10.20 2.21
N ILE A 22 2.77 -10.17 2.70
CA ILE A 22 3.11 -9.85 4.09
C ILE A 22 2.60 -8.47 4.52
N ALA A 23 2.36 -7.55 3.56
CA ALA A 23 1.84 -6.22 3.83
C ALA A 23 0.46 -6.27 4.52
N VAL A 24 -0.35 -7.28 4.23
CA VAL A 24 -1.62 -7.51 4.94
C VAL A 24 -1.35 -7.66 6.44
N GLY A 25 -0.36 -8.47 6.82
CA GLY A 25 -0.01 -8.71 8.22
C GLY A 25 0.71 -7.53 8.89
N SER A 26 1.61 -6.85 8.17
CA SER A 26 2.37 -5.73 8.71
C SER A 26 1.45 -4.52 8.96
N ILE A 27 0.61 -4.16 7.98
CA ILE A 27 -0.30 -3.03 8.07
C ILE A 27 -1.44 -3.33 9.06
N SER A 28 -2.01 -4.54 9.06
CA SER A 28 -2.99 -4.92 10.09
C SER A 28 -2.42 -4.87 11.52
N GLY A 29 -1.10 -5.06 11.66
CA GLY A 29 -0.42 -4.94 12.95
C GLY A 29 -0.18 -3.50 13.38
N ILE A 30 0.09 -2.59 12.44
CA ILE A 30 0.41 -1.19 12.73
C ILE A 30 -0.83 -0.29 12.80
N CYS A 31 -1.86 -0.55 12.00
CA CYS A 31 -2.99 0.36 11.81
C CYS A 31 -3.75 0.64 13.11
N LYS A 32 -3.81 -0.30 14.05
CA LYS A 32 -4.49 -0.11 15.34
C LYS A 32 -3.80 0.87 16.30
N HIS A 33 -2.59 1.31 15.98
CA HIS A 33 -1.84 2.28 16.78
C HIS A 33 -1.99 3.72 16.23
N TYR A 34 -2.78 3.90 15.17
CA TYR A 34 -2.97 5.16 14.47
C TYR A 34 -4.47 5.33 14.17
N GLU A 35 -5.03 6.52 14.40
CA GLU A 35 -6.42 6.83 14.07
C GLU A 35 -6.59 7.05 12.55
N ASN A 36 -5.54 7.50 11.87
CA ASN A 36 -5.58 7.90 10.47
C ASN A 36 -4.24 7.61 9.77
N LEU A 37 -3.89 6.32 9.66
CA LEU A 37 -2.65 5.89 9.00
C LEU A 37 -2.61 6.28 7.51
N GLY A 38 -1.49 6.86 7.09
CA GLY A 38 -1.13 7.07 5.68
C GLY A 38 -0.20 5.97 5.17
N VAL A 39 -0.33 5.61 3.89
CA VAL A 39 0.49 4.58 3.23
C VAL A 39 1.11 5.13 1.97
N ILE A 40 2.43 4.96 1.86
CA ILE A 40 3.15 5.08 0.59
C ILE A 40 3.41 3.66 0.11
N TRP A 41 2.85 3.33 -1.05
CA TRP A 41 3.04 2.05 -1.72
C TRP A 41 3.99 2.28 -2.89
N TYR A 42 5.23 1.83 -2.75
CA TYR A 42 6.30 2.03 -3.73
C TYR A 42 6.55 0.71 -4.45
N ASP A 43 6.03 0.58 -5.67
CA ASP A 43 5.87 -0.70 -6.36
C ASP A 43 5.73 -0.49 -7.87
N ALA A 44 6.16 -1.47 -8.68
CA ALA A 44 5.87 -1.49 -10.11
C ALA A 44 4.40 -1.82 -10.42
N HIS A 45 3.72 -2.48 -9.49
CA HIS A 45 2.36 -2.99 -9.56
C HIS A 45 1.40 -2.22 -8.63
N GLY A 46 0.10 -2.51 -8.74
CA GLY A 46 -0.94 -1.90 -7.91
C GLY A 46 -1.26 -2.69 -6.66
N ASP A 47 -1.10 -4.01 -6.71
CA ASP A 47 -1.48 -4.96 -5.67
C ASP A 47 -2.96 -4.83 -5.23
N LEU A 48 -3.80 -4.44 -6.20
CA LEU A 48 -5.18 -4.01 -6.00
C LEU A 48 -6.22 -4.97 -6.61
N ASN A 49 -5.81 -6.16 -7.04
CA ASN A 49 -6.71 -7.17 -7.56
C ASN A 49 -7.61 -7.77 -6.46
N ILE A 50 -8.77 -8.25 -6.87
CA ILE A 50 -9.61 -9.20 -6.11
C ILE A 50 -9.47 -10.61 -6.70
N PRO A 51 -9.78 -11.69 -5.95
CA PRO A 51 -9.65 -13.07 -6.44
C PRO A 51 -10.35 -13.33 -7.77
N GLU A 52 -11.48 -12.68 -8.02
CA GLU A 52 -12.30 -12.84 -9.22
C GLU A 52 -11.72 -12.14 -10.46
N GLU A 53 -10.87 -11.14 -10.27
CA GLU A 53 -10.29 -10.32 -11.34
C GLU A 53 -8.81 -10.65 -11.62
N SER A 54 -8.12 -11.25 -10.65
CA SER A 54 -6.71 -11.58 -10.77
C SER A 54 -6.45 -12.60 -11.89
N PRO A 55 -5.57 -12.28 -12.87
CA PRO A 55 -5.20 -13.21 -13.93
C PRO A 55 -4.45 -14.46 -13.44
N SER A 56 -3.73 -14.33 -12.32
CA SER A 56 -2.88 -15.40 -11.75
C SER A 56 -3.52 -16.11 -10.57
N GLY A 57 -4.44 -15.45 -9.85
CA GLY A 57 -4.96 -15.92 -8.56
C GLY A 57 -3.95 -15.81 -7.41
N ASN A 58 -2.77 -15.21 -7.64
CA ASN A 58 -1.74 -15.08 -6.63
C ASN A 58 -2.06 -13.94 -5.64
N ILE A 59 -2.00 -14.25 -4.34
CA ILE A 59 -2.38 -13.31 -3.26
C ILE A 59 -1.44 -12.10 -3.20
N HIS A 60 -0.18 -12.21 -3.62
CA HIS A 60 0.75 -11.07 -3.56
C HIS A 60 0.32 -9.89 -4.45
N GLY A 61 -0.55 -10.10 -5.46
CA GLY A 61 -1.16 -9.01 -6.26
C GLY A 61 -2.48 -8.47 -5.70
N MET A 62 -2.87 -8.87 -4.48
CA MET A 62 -4.11 -8.47 -3.81
C MET A 62 -3.95 -7.73 -2.46
N PRO A 63 -2.75 -7.59 -1.84
CA PRO A 63 -2.66 -7.19 -0.44
C PRO A 63 -3.24 -5.80 -0.16
N LEU A 64 -3.05 -4.85 -1.09
CA LEU A 64 -3.57 -3.49 -0.89
C LEU A 64 -5.09 -3.46 -0.98
N ARG A 65 -5.70 -4.27 -1.85
CA ARG A 65 -7.17 -4.39 -1.94
C ARG A 65 -7.78 -5.01 -0.69
N ILE A 66 -7.12 -6.04 -0.16
CA ILE A 66 -7.50 -6.69 1.10
C ILE A 66 -7.47 -5.69 2.25
N LEU A 67 -6.44 -4.83 2.33
CA LEU A 67 -6.32 -3.80 3.35
C LEU A 67 -7.38 -2.70 3.24
N LEU A 68 -7.90 -2.47 2.03
CA LEU A 68 -9.05 -1.61 1.76
C LEU A 68 -10.40 -2.28 2.07
N GLY A 69 -10.40 -3.54 2.52
CA GLY A 69 -11.59 -4.25 2.96
C GLY A 69 -12.23 -5.15 1.90
N GLU A 70 -11.59 -5.34 0.76
CA GLU A 70 -12.13 -6.13 -0.36
C GLU A 70 -11.20 -7.32 -0.65
N GLY A 71 -11.68 -8.54 -0.43
CA GLY A 71 -10.91 -9.76 -0.63
C GLY A 71 -11.37 -10.92 0.26
N PRO A 72 -10.57 -11.99 0.40
CA PRO A 72 -10.92 -13.15 1.23
C PRO A 72 -11.21 -12.75 2.68
N SER A 73 -12.35 -13.20 3.22
CA SER A 73 -12.85 -12.80 4.54
C SER A 73 -11.83 -13.02 5.66
N ASP A 74 -11.07 -14.11 5.62
CA ASP A 74 -10.08 -14.43 6.65
C ASP A 74 -8.93 -13.40 6.69
N LEU A 75 -8.59 -12.81 5.54
CA LEU A 75 -7.54 -11.80 5.43
C LEU A 75 -8.06 -10.40 5.72
N VAL A 76 -9.23 -10.07 5.16
CA VAL A 76 -9.93 -8.81 5.40
C VAL A 76 -10.32 -8.64 6.87
N ASN A 77 -10.56 -9.73 7.62
CA ASN A 77 -10.91 -9.66 9.04
C ASN A 77 -9.71 -9.84 9.99
N LEU A 78 -8.47 -9.88 9.49
CA LEU A 78 -7.29 -9.97 10.37
C LEU A 78 -7.31 -8.85 11.42
N ASN A 79 -7.14 -9.23 12.69
CA ASN A 79 -7.24 -8.37 13.88
C ASN A 79 -8.61 -7.68 14.09
N ASP A 80 -9.70 -8.24 13.57
CA ASP A 80 -11.09 -7.79 13.82
C ASP A 80 -11.36 -6.31 13.48
N MET A 81 -10.59 -5.74 12.56
CA MET A 81 -10.66 -4.34 12.14
C MET A 81 -10.77 -4.27 10.63
N GLN A 82 -11.77 -3.56 10.09
CA GLN A 82 -11.88 -3.31 8.65
C GLN A 82 -12.67 -2.02 8.34
N PRO A 83 -12.35 -1.31 7.24
CA PRO A 83 -11.11 -1.47 6.46
C PRO A 83 -9.88 -1.05 7.28
N LYS A 84 -8.69 -1.52 6.92
CA LYS A 84 -7.44 -1.13 7.59
C LYS A 84 -6.98 0.25 7.15
N LEU A 85 -7.26 0.58 5.89
CA LEU A 85 -6.81 1.80 5.23
C LEU A 85 -8.00 2.53 4.60
N LYS A 86 -7.81 3.84 4.38
CA LYS A 86 -8.73 4.67 3.60
C LYS A 86 -8.10 4.93 2.23
N PRO A 87 -8.83 4.81 1.11
CA PRO A 87 -8.28 5.07 -0.23
C PRO A 87 -7.59 6.43 -0.35
N GLU A 88 -8.16 7.47 0.25
CA GLU A 88 -7.62 8.83 0.22
C GLU A 88 -6.29 9.00 0.99
N ASN A 89 -5.92 8.04 1.84
CA ASN A 89 -4.67 8.04 2.61
C ASN A 89 -3.56 7.20 1.96
N ILE A 90 -3.78 6.71 0.74
CA ILE A 90 -2.82 5.90 -0.01
C ILE A 90 -2.23 6.74 -1.14
N VAL A 91 -0.91 6.64 -1.31
CA VAL A 91 -0.21 7.14 -2.49
C VAL A 91 0.58 6.00 -3.11
N LEU A 92 0.26 5.67 -4.36
CA LEU A 92 1.01 4.70 -5.15
C LEU A 92 2.12 5.42 -5.94
N ILE A 93 3.34 4.87 -5.92
CA ILE A 93 4.51 5.44 -6.62
C ILE A 93 5.27 4.33 -7.34
N GLY A 94 5.61 4.56 -8.61
CA GLY A 94 6.47 3.67 -9.40
C GLY A 94 5.74 2.75 -10.38
N MET A 95 4.41 2.84 -10.44
CA MET A 95 3.60 1.89 -11.21
C MET A 95 3.89 2.01 -12.69
N ARG A 96 4.03 0.84 -13.32
CA ARG A 96 4.23 0.69 -14.77
C ARG A 96 3.55 -0.56 -15.32
N ASP A 97 3.13 -1.49 -14.46
CA ASP A 97 2.37 -2.67 -14.85
C ASP A 97 1.11 -2.78 -13.98
N LEU A 98 -0.06 -2.64 -14.60
CA LEU A 98 -1.35 -2.65 -13.90
C LEU A 98 -2.38 -3.39 -14.73
N ASP A 99 -3.11 -4.29 -14.07
CA ASP A 99 -4.24 -4.95 -14.66
C ASP A 99 -5.37 -3.95 -14.97
N LYS A 100 -6.31 -4.36 -15.82
CA LYS A 100 -7.45 -3.51 -16.17
C LYS A 100 -8.30 -3.18 -14.94
N GLY A 101 -8.62 -4.18 -14.11
CA GLY A 101 -9.43 -4.01 -12.89
C GLY A 101 -8.78 -3.07 -11.89
N GLU A 102 -7.46 -3.18 -11.69
CA GLU A 102 -6.70 -2.29 -10.82
C GLU A 102 -6.78 -0.83 -11.28
N ARG A 103 -6.58 -0.56 -12.57
CA ARG A 103 -6.67 0.80 -13.13
C ARG A 103 -8.06 1.40 -12.98
N GLU A 104 -9.10 0.59 -13.17
CA GLU A 104 -10.49 1.01 -13.00
C GLU A 104 -10.78 1.33 -11.53
N TYR A 105 -10.29 0.51 -10.61
CA TYR A 105 -10.45 0.73 -9.18
C TYR A 105 -9.72 1.98 -8.67
N ILE A 106 -8.45 2.16 -9.06
CA ILE A 106 -7.65 3.35 -8.70
C ILE A 106 -8.41 4.63 -9.07
N LYS A 107 -8.98 4.67 -10.28
CA LYS A 107 -9.78 5.80 -10.76
C LYS A 107 -11.08 5.95 -9.98
N ALA A 108 -11.80 4.85 -9.74
CA ALA A 108 -13.07 4.87 -9.02
C ALA A 108 -12.93 5.38 -7.58
N GLN A 109 -11.85 4.99 -6.89
CA GLN A 109 -11.57 5.38 -5.51
C GLN A 109 -10.78 6.68 -5.38
N ASN A 110 -10.38 7.31 -6.50
CA ASN A 110 -9.52 8.49 -6.52
C ASN A 110 -8.23 8.32 -5.70
N ILE A 111 -7.60 7.13 -5.79
CA ILE A 111 -6.31 6.87 -5.15
C ILE A 111 -5.25 7.73 -5.83
N LYS A 112 -4.42 8.43 -5.05
CA LYS A 112 -3.36 9.28 -5.56
C LYS A 112 -2.23 8.40 -6.11
N THR A 113 -1.79 8.68 -7.34
CA THR A 113 -0.82 7.83 -8.06
C THR A 113 0.25 8.63 -8.77
N TYR A 114 1.49 8.15 -8.77
CA TYR A 114 2.57 8.57 -9.66
C TYR A 114 3.16 7.36 -10.38
N THR A 115 2.93 7.29 -11.67
CA THR A 115 3.52 6.28 -12.54
C THR A 115 4.99 6.60 -12.84
N MET A 116 5.72 5.67 -13.45
CA MET A 116 7.08 5.96 -13.93
C MET A 116 7.13 7.16 -14.89
N ALA A 117 6.11 7.34 -15.74
CA ALA A 117 6.02 8.50 -16.63
C ALA A 117 5.84 9.84 -15.88
N ASP A 118 5.18 9.81 -14.72
CA ASP A 118 5.06 10.99 -13.85
C ASP A 118 6.41 11.30 -13.17
N ILE A 119 7.12 10.26 -12.74
CA ILE A 119 8.46 10.39 -12.14
C ILE A 119 9.46 10.95 -13.16
N ASP A 120 9.47 10.45 -14.40
CA ASP A 120 10.32 10.96 -15.48
C ASP A 120 10.07 12.44 -15.78
N LYS A 121 8.80 12.86 -15.70
CA LYS A 121 8.37 14.22 -16.00
C LYS A 121 8.63 15.21 -14.86
N LEU A 122 8.38 14.80 -13.61
CA LEU A 122 8.39 15.68 -12.43
C LEU A 122 9.69 15.61 -11.63
N GLY A 123 10.42 14.50 -11.75
CA GLY A 123 11.52 14.12 -10.87
C GLY A 123 11.03 13.52 -9.54
N ILE A 124 11.78 12.54 -9.03
CA ILE A 124 11.42 11.81 -7.80
C ILE A 124 11.33 12.73 -6.57
N GLU A 125 12.18 13.75 -6.47
CA GLU A 125 12.14 14.72 -5.37
C GLU A 125 10.79 15.46 -5.30
N THR A 126 10.29 15.93 -6.45
CA THR A 126 8.98 16.58 -6.54
C THR A 126 7.85 15.63 -6.15
N VAL A 127 7.91 14.39 -6.64
CA VAL A 127 6.90 13.36 -6.35
C VAL A 127 6.82 13.06 -4.85
N ILE A 128 7.97 12.89 -4.18
CA ILE A 128 8.01 12.63 -2.74
C ILE A 128 7.53 13.86 -1.95
N ASN A 129 7.94 15.07 -2.32
CA ASN A 129 7.48 16.29 -1.66
C ASN A 129 5.96 16.50 -1.80
N ASP A 130 5.38 16.26 -2.98
CA ASP A 130 3.93 16.34 -3.18
C ASP A 130 3.20 15.22 -2.42
N THR A 131 3.75 14.00 -2.40
CA THR A 131 3.23 12.86 -1.61
C THR A 131 3.14 13.19 -0.12
N LEU A 132 4.23 13.70 0.47
CA LEU A 132 4.26 14.06 1.88
C LEU A 132 3.31 15.23 2.19
N SER A 133 3.24 16.22 1.30
CA SER A 133 2.31 17.34 1.44
C SER A 133 0.86 16.90 1.35
N TYR A 134 0.55 16.01 0.41
CA TYR A 134 -0.77 15.41 0.23
C TYR A 134 -1.20 14.64 1.49
N LEU A 135 -0.39 13.71 1.98
CA LEU A 135 -0.72 12.93 3.17
C LEU A 135 -0.84 13.80 4.42
N LYS A 136 0.03 14.81 4.58
CA LYS A 136 -0.11 15.80 5.65
C LYS A 136 -1.43 16.57 5.55
N SER A 137 -1.86 16.95 4.35
CA SER A 137 -3.15 17.62 4.14
C SER A 137 -4.35 16.74 4.53
N ARG A 138 -4.19 15.40 4.50
CA ARG A 138 -5.18 14.43 4.98
C ARG A 138 -5.18 14.21 6.49
N HIS A 139 -4.29 14.90 7.21
CA HIS A 139 -4.17 14.82 8.66
C HIS A 139 -3.88 13.38 9.11
N VAL A 140 -3.02 12.69 8.36
CA VAL A 140 -2.52 11.37 8.78
C VAL A 140 -1.67 11.54 10.03
N ASP A 141 -1.84 10.62 10.99
CA ASP A 141 -1.12 10.61 12.27
C ASP A 141 0.02 9.58 12.30
N GLY A 142 0.16 8.80 11.23
CA GLY A 142 1.27 7.88 11.00
C GLY A 142 1.54 7.67 9.51
N LEU A 143 2.75 7.22 9.19
CA LEU A 143 3.13 6.82 7.83
C LEU A 143 3.69 5.40 7.85
N HIS A 144 3.20 4.58 6.92
CA HIS A 144 3.75 3.27 6.58
C HIS A 144 4.30 3.31 5.16
N LEU A 145 5.57 2.91 5.00
CA LEU A 145 6.18 2.71 3.69
C LEU A 145 6.18 1.22 3.40
N SER A 146 5.43 0.81 2.36
CA SER A 146 5.56 -0.51 1.76
C SER A 146 6.37 -0.35 0.49
N LEU A 147 7.55 -0.99 0.43
CA LEU A 147 8.47 -0.91 -0.69
C LEU A 147 8.67 -2.31 -1.25
N ASP A 148 8.21 -2.52 -2.48
CA ASP A 148 8.63 -3.65 -3.29
C ASP A 148 9.91 -3.30 -4.05
N VAL A 149 10.86 -4.23 -4.06
CA VAL A 149 12.15 -4.04 -4.73
C VAL A 149 11.96 -4.00 -6.25
N ASP A 150 10.92 -4.64 -6.78
CA ASP A 150 10.62 -4.63 -8.20
C ASP A 150 10.22 -3.24 -8.73
N ALA A 151 9.97 -2.27 -7.84
CA ALA A 151 9.79 -0.88 -8.21
C ALA A 151 11.06 -0.29 -8.85
N LEU A 152 12.24 -0.78 -8.46
CA LEU A 152 13.52 -0.41 -9.05
C LEU A 152 13.71 -1.06 -10.44
N ASP A 153 14.63 -0.53 -11.22
CA ASP A 153 14.97 -1.14 -12.51
C ASP A 153 15.66 -2.49 -12.29
N PRO A 154 15.33 -3.55 -13.06
CA PRO A 154 15.96 -4.87 -12.91
C PRO A 154 17.49 -4.90 -13.10
N THR A 155 18.10 -3.82 -13.62
CA THR A 155 19.55 -3.72 -13.85
C THR A 155 20.34 -3.05 -12.73
N GLU A 156 19.66 -2.58 -11.67
CA GLU A 156 20.30 -2.05 -10.45
C GLU A 156 21.02 -3.13 -9.61
#